data_AF-A0A1F8PWP0-F1
#
_entry.id   AF-A0A1F8PWP0-F1
#
_cell.length_a   1.000
_cell.length_b   1.000
_cell.length_c   1.000
_cell.angle_alpha   90.00
_cell.angle_beta   90.00
_cell.angle_gamma   90.00
#
_symmetry.space_group_name_H-M   'P 1'
#
loop_
_entity.id
_entity.type
_entity.pdbx_description
1 polymer ?
#
loop_
_entity_poly.entity_id
_entity_poly.type
_entity_poly.pdbx_seq_one_letter_code
_entity_poly.pdbx_strand_id
1 'polypeptide(L)'
;MKKIACLSHVVLLSVILGACSQATTQTAEEKINPGDKIGDFLITTGEEGNVNYWDQDCVKQDDQGEEDVYSCKAIVGTNINMTTGLYDGSVSSVPATATPKLLEDWTAFNYELFIEGRPVNLPAFGYIDVHHPVHGVIRFWNVVIATDRPGEINFRESGVADGDPFEASTNYTFSAPE
;
A
#
# COMPACT_ATOMS: atom_id res chain seq x y z
N MET A 1 10.05 -65.18 62.00
CA MET A 1 9.20 -64.19 62.68
C MET A 1 9.03 -62.99 61.75
N LYS A 2 7.80 -62.73 61.28
CA LYS A 2 7.13 -61.42 60.98
C LYS A 2 8.07 -60.19 60.89
N LYS A 3 8.12 -59.31 59.87
CA LYS A 3 7.12 -58.72 58.94
C LYS A 3 7.88 -58.11 57.71
N ILE A 4 7.51 -58.36 56.45
CA ILE A 4 6.61 -57.62 55.53
C ILE A 4 7.23 -56.35 54.86
N ALA A 5 7.23 -56.42 53.52
CA ALA A 5 7.14 -55.38 52.47
C ALA A 5 8.37 -54.55 52.05
N CYS A 6 9.04 -55.11 51.04
CA CYS A 6 9.72 -54.42 49.94
C CYS A 6 8.73 -53.72 48.99
N LEU A 7 9.22 -52.64 48.33
CA LEU A 7 8.87 -52.15 46.98
C LEU A 7 7.41 -51.69 46.74
N SER A 8 7.11 -50.50 46.21
CA SER A 8 7.55 -50.00 44.90
C SER A 8 7.27 -48.49 44.74
N HIS A 9 8.21 -47.84 44.05
CA HIS A 9 8.17 -46.60 43.28
C HIS A 9 6.79 -46.13 42.78
N VAL A 10 6.44 -44.86 43.06
CA VAL A 10 5.64 -44.02 42.16
C VAL A 10 6.39 -42.70 41.98
N VAL A 11 7.07 -42.63 40.84
CA VAL A 11 7.60 -41.44 40.20
C VAL A 11 6.41 -40.55 39.82
N LEU A 12 6.36 -39.31 40.31
CA LEU A 12 5.58 -38.26 39.66
C LEU A 12 6.49 -37.04 39.49
N LEU A 13 7.28 -37.09 38.41
CA LEU A 13 7.86 -35.91 37.77
C LEU A 13 6.68 -35.06 37.26
N SER A 14 6.31 -34.04 38.01
CA SER A 14 5.46 -32.96 37.50
C SER A 14 6.29 -32.09 36.58
N VAL A 15 6.37 -32.53 35.34
CA VAL A 15 6.81 -31.79 34.16
C VAL A 15 5.88 -30.58 34.01
N ILE A 16 6.26 -29.46 34.63
CA ILE A 16 5.76 -28.15 34.22
C ILE A 16 6.61 -27.78 33.02
N LEU A 17 6.21 -28.28 31.85
CA LEU A 17 6.49 -27.67 30.56
C LEU A 17 5.86 -26.27 30.60
N GLY A 18 6.59 -25.32 31.20
CA GLY A 18 6.42 -23.92 30.89
C GLY A 18 6.73 -23.79 29.43
N ALA A 19 5.69 -23.83 28.60
CA ALA A 19 5.77 -23.52 27.20
C ALA A 19 6.52 -22.20 27.07
N CYS A 20 7.73 -22.27 26.54
CA CYS A 20 8.31 -21.14 25.84
C CYS A 20 7.37 -20.86 24.67
N SER A 21 6.26 -20.17 24.92
CA SER A 21 5.74 -19.22 23.94
C SER A 21 6.85 -18.20 23.79
N GLN A 22 7.85 -18.50 22.95
CA GLN A 22 8.52 -17.44 22.23
C GLN A 22 7.36 -16.66 21.63
N ALA A 23 7.14 -15.44 22.15
CA ALA A 23 6.43 -14.44 21.40
C ALA A 23 7.10 -14.50 20.03
N THR A 24 6.38 -15.00 19.02
CA THR A 24 6.82 -14.92 17.65
C THR A 24 7.12 -13.45 17.49
N THR A 25 8.41 -13.10 17.41
CA THR A 25 8.83 -11.75 17.11
C THR A 25 8.07 -11.44 15.83
N GLN A 26 7.03 -10.62 15.92
CA GLN A 26 6.24 -10.19 14.78
C GLN A 26 7.31 -9.63 13.84
N THR A 27 7.65 -10.42 12.83
CA THR A 27 8.70 -10.05 11.90
C THR A 27 8.14 -8.80 11.30
N ALA A 28 8.77 -7.65 11.61
CA ALA A 28 8.33 -6.37 11.08
C ALA A 28 8.11 -6.61 9.58
N GLU A 29 6.86 -6.51 9.13
CA GLU A 29 6.53 -6.89 7.76
C GLU A 29 7.45 -6.08 6.85
N GLU A 30 8.23 -6.81 6.04
CA GLU A 30 9.20 -6.19 5.17
C GLU A 30 8.46 -5.27 4.21
N LYS A 31 8.73 -3.96 4.34
CA LYS A 31 8.12 -2.94 3.50
C LYS A 31 8.45 -3.20 2.04
N ILE A 32 7.47 -2.96 1.17
CA ILE A 32 7.63 -3.08 -0.28
C ILE A 32 8.58 -1.96 -0.76
N ASN A 33 9.59 -2.32 -1.56
CA ASN A 33 10.55 -1.42 -2.19
C ASN A 33 10.41 -1.45 -3.73
N PRO A 34 10.97 -0.46 -4.45
CA PRO A 34 10.99 -0.50 -5.91
C PRO A 34 11.70 -1.76 -6.42
N GLY A 35 11.07 -2.45 -7.36
CA GLY A 35 11.55 -3.72 -7.94
C GLY A 35 10.96 -4.97 -7.30
N ASP A 36 10.26 -4.84 -6.17
CA ASP A 36 9.58 -5.97 -5.54
C ASP A 36 8.41 -6.47 -6.39
N LYS A 37 8.07 -7.75 -6.20
CA LYS A 37 6.92 -8.38 -6.82
C LYS A 37 5.88 -8.84 -5.81
N ILE A 38 4.63 -8.75 -6.21
CA ILE A 38 3.48 -9.34 -5.53
C ILE A 38 2.76 -10.20 -6.56
N GLY A 39 2.93 -11.51 -6.48
CA GLY A 39 2.51 -12.41 -7.55
C GLY A 39 3.16 -12.03 -8.88
N ASP A 40 2.33 -11.71 -9.88
CA ASP A 40 2.75 -11.30 -11.23
C ASP A 40 2.84 -9.77 -11.40
N PHE A 41 2.63 -9.01 -10.34
CA PHE A 41 2.70 -7.55 -10.35
C PHE A 41 4.10 -7.09 -9.91
N LEU A 42 4.72 -6.26 -10.74
CA LEU A 42 5.94 -5.51 -10.41
C LEU A 42 5.54 -4.19 -9.78
N ILE A 43 6.07 -3.90 -8.59
CA ILE A 43 5.93 -2.61 -7.92
C ILE A 43 7.22 -1.81 -8.17
N THR A 44 7.12 -0.69 -8.87
CA THR A 44 8.27 0.06 -9.39
C THR A 44 8.03 1.57 -9.34
N THR A 45 9.01 2.34 -9.80
CA THR A 45 8.85 3.75 -10.16
C THR A 45 8.53 3.89 -11.65
N GLY A 46 7.95 5.01 -12.05
CA GLY A 46 7.73 5.36 -13.45
C GLY A 46 8.28 6.74 -13.81
N GLU A 47 8.18 7.04 -15.10
CA GLU A 47 8.60 8.32 -15.69
C GLU A 47 7.37 9.08 -16.21
N GLU A 48 7.44 10.41 -16.18
CA GLU A 48 6.37 11.27 -16.70
C GLU A 48 6.08 10.92 -18.17
N GLY A 49 4.79 10.79 -18.52
CA GLY A 49 4.33 10.41 -19.86
C GLY A 49 4.26 8.90 -20.12
N ASN A 50 4.80 8.05 -19.23
CA ASN A 50 4.77 6.59 -19.35
C ASN A 50 3.93 5.90 -18.27
N VAL A 51 3.16 6.67 -17.51
CA VAL A 51 2.33 6.21 -16.38
C VAL A 51 0.95 6.86 -16.48
N ASN A 52 -0.10 6.09 -16.20
CA ASN A 52 -1.45 6.61 -16.07
C ASN A 52 -1.75 6.98 -14.60
N TYR A 53 -2.17 8.22 -14.37
CA TYR A 53 -2.34 8.82 -13.03
C TYR A 53 -3.81 9.10 -12.65
N TRP A 54 -4.70 9.38 -13.62
CA TRP A 54 -6.05 9.88 -13.31
C TRP A 54 -7.13 9.43 -14.30
N ASP A 55 -6.78 8.86 -15.46
CA ASP A 55 -7.73 8.39 -16.48
C ASP A 55 -7.96 6.87 -16.33
N GLN A 56 -8.37 6.47 -15.13
CA GLN A 56 -8.62 5.06 -14.79
C GLN A 56 -10.12 4.78 -14.80
N ASP A 57 -10.53 3.62 -15.33
CA ASP A 57 -11.93 3.17 -15.30
C ASP A 57 -12.28 2.68 -13.88
N CYS A 58 -12.52 3.63 -12.98
CA CYS A 58 -12.79 3.41 -11.57
C CYS A 58 -14.24 3.73 -11.21
N VAL A 59 -14.88 2.83 -10.48
CA VAL A 59 -16.24 2.99 -9.96
C VAL A 59 -16.18 2.89 -8.44
N LYS A 60 -16.61 3.97 -7.77
CA LYS A 60 -16.86 3.94 -6.32
C LYS A 60 -17.97 2.93 -6.04
N GLN A 61 -17.69 1.96 -5.17
CA GLN A 61 -18.67 1.00 -4.68
C GLN A 61 -19.48 1.70 -3.59
N ASP A 62 -20.81 1.56 -3.64
CA ASP A 62 -21.78 2.24 -2.78
C ASP A 62 -21.37 2.17 -1.29
N ASP A 63 -21.29 3.32 -0.62
CA ASP A 63 -20.64 3.50 0.69
C ASP A 63 -21.64 3.51 1.85
N GLN A 64 -21.52 2.55 2.76
CA GLN A 64 -22.25 2.52 4.04
C GLN A 64 -21.30 2.64 5.25
N GLY A 65 -20.03 2.99 5.01
CA GLY A 65 -18.96 3.05 6.01
C GLY A 65 -18.12 4.33 5.93
N GLU A 66 -17.06 4.41 6.73
CA GLU A 66 -16.15 5.57 6.81
C GLU A 66 -14.98 5.53 5.79
N GLU A 67 -14.82 4.41 5.06
CA GLU A 67 -13.76 4.20 4.06
C GLU A 67 -14.34 4.26 2.65
N ASP A 68 -13.67 4.98 1.74
CA ASP A 68 -14.01 4.97 0.33
C ASP A 68 -13.51 3.69 -0.34
N VAL A 69 -14.39 2.96 -1.04
CA VAL A 69 -14.02 1.73 -1.75
C VAL A 69 -14.19 1.90 -3.26
N TYR A 70 -13.14 1.63 -4.02
CA TYR A 70 -13.11 1.74 -5.47
C TYR A 70 -12.82 0.38 -6.13
N SER A 71 -13.47 0.13 -7.27
CA SER A 71 -13.10 -0.94 -8.19
C SER A 71 -12.67 -0.31 -9.51
N CYS A 72 -11.44 -0.61 -9.93
CA CYS A 72 -10.83 -0.06 -11.12
C CYS A 72 -10.49 -1.16 -12.12
N LYS A 73 -10.60 -0.85 -13.41
CA LYS A 73 -10.19 -1.74 -14.49
C LYS A 73 -8.97 -1.20 -15.21
N ALA A 74 -8.07 -2.11 -15.55
CA ALA A 74 -6.85 -1.83 -16.28
C ALA A 74 -6.60 -2.90 -17.34
N ILE A 75 -5.83 -2.54 -18.36
CA ILE A 75 -5.32 -3.50 -19.35
C ILE A 75 -3.88 -3.84 -18.99
N VAL A 76 -3.52 -5.12 -19.08
CA VAL A 76 -2.14 -5.59 -18.91
C VAL A 76 -1.17 -4.82 -19.81
N GLY A 77 0.03 -4.54 -19.31
CA GLY A 77 1.01 -3.67 -19.97
C GLY A 77 0.82 -2.18 -19.71
N THR A 78 -0.28 -1.76 -19.06
CA THR A 78 -0.46 -0.37 -18.60
C THR A 78 0.28 -0.17 -17.28
N ASN A 79 1.11 0.87 -17.21
CA ASN A 79 1.73 1.32 -15.97
C ASN A 79 0.78 2.27 -15.25
N ILE A 80 0.46 1.98 -13.98
CA ILE A 80 -0.53 2.73 -13.21
C ILE A 80 0.12 3.27 -11.94
N ASN A 81 -0.03 4.57 -11.68
CA ASN A 81 0.29 5.12 -10.37
C ASN A 81 -0.83 4.75 -9.39
N MET A 82 -0.46 4.22 -8.22
CA MET A 82 -1.42 3.69 -7.24
C MET A 82 -1.71 4.66 -6.09
N THR A 83 -1.39 5.95 -6.25
CA THR A 83 -1.34 6.88 -5.11
C THR A 83 -2.24 8.09 -5.33
N THR A 84 -2.81 8.59 -4.24
CA THR A 84 -3.43 9.92 -4.23
C THR A 84 -2.38 11.00 -4.39
N GLY A 85 -2.66 11.95 -5.29
CA GLY A 85 -1.80 13.10 -5.55
C GLY A 85 -2.27 14.37 -4.83
N LEU A 86 -1.32 15.24 -4.48
CA LEU A 86 -1.61 16.59 -3.98
C LEU A 86 -1.50 17.62 -5.10
N TYR A 87 -2.53 18.46 -5.20
CA TYR A 87 -2.59 19.54 -6.17
C TYR A 87 -1.91 20.80 -5.63
N ASP A 88 -1.24 21.55 -6.50
CA ASP A 88 -0.65 22.84 -6.13
C ASP A 88 -1.67 23.99 -6.01
N GLY A 89 -2.94 23.71 -6.30
CA GLY A 89 -4.06 24.66 -6.24
C GLY A 89 -4.04 25.73 -7.34
N SER A 90 -3.11 25.66 -8.29
CA SER A 90 -3.03 26.58 -9.42
C SER A 90 -3.92 26.13 -10.58
N VAL A 91 -4.33 27.08 -11.41
CA VAL A 91 -4.98 26.79 -12.70
C VAL A 91 -3.90 26.66 -13.78
N SER A 92 -4.13 25.83 -14.79
CA SER A 92 -3.12 25.39 -15.78
C SER A 92 -2.38 26.48 -16.57
N SER A 93 -2.79 27.75 -16.44
CA SER A 93 -2.10 28.92 -17.01
C SER A 93 -0.86 29.39 -16.22
N VAL A 94 -0.47 28.74 -15.12
CA VAL A 94 0.68 29.08 -14.26
C VAL A 94 1.56 27.82 -14.01
N PRO A 95 2.83 27.98 -13.57
CA PRO A 95 3.98 27.29 -14.16
C PRO A 95 3.96 25.75 -14.04
N ALA A 96 4.68 25.07 -14.93
CA ALA A 96 4.87 23.60 -14.92
C ALA A 96 5.76 23.09 -13.75
N THR A 97 5.83 23.81 -12.63
CA THR A 97 6.69 23.50 -11.49
C THR A 97 5.94 23.69 -10.18
N ALA A 98 6.15 22.80 -9.20
CA ALA A 98 5.50 22.84 -7.90
C ALA A 98 5.59 24.21 -7.21
N THR A 99 4.46 24.69 -6.70
CA THR A 99 4.39 25.93 -5.93
C THR A 99 4.98 25.75 -4.51
N PRO A 100 5.38 26.84 -3.83
CA PRO A 100 5.79 26.75 -2.42
C PRO A 100 4.73 26.11 -1.51
N LYS A 101 3.44 26.33 -1.79
CA LYS A 101 2.34 25.72 -1.03
C LYS A 101 2.36 24.20 -1.19
N LEU A 102 2.49 23.69 -2.42
CA LEU A 102 2.58 22.24 -2.65
C LEU A 102 3.77 21.62 -1.91
N LEU A 103 4.91 22.31 -1.83
CA LEU A 103 6.07 21.83 -1.08
C LEU A 103 5.80 21.76 0.43
N GLU A 104 5.10 22.76 0.98
CA GLU A 104 4.68 22.81 2.38
C GLU A 104 3.67 21.69 2.68
N ASP A 105 2.60 21.58 1.89
CA ASP A 105 1.56 20.57 2.04
C ASP A 105 2.14 19.16 1.94
N TRP A 106 3.02 18.92 0.95
CA TRP A 106 3.70 17.63 0.77
C TRP A 106 4.56 17.25 1.97
N THR A 107 5.18 18.23 2.63
CA THR A 107 5.98 17.97 3.83
C THR A 107 5.09 17.62 5.04
N ALA A 108 3.88 18.17 5.10
CA ALA A 108 2.89 17.86 6.12
C ALA A 108 2.06 16.60 5.80
N PHE A 109 2.15 16.09 4.57
CA PHE A 109 1.34 14.99 4.08
C PHE A 109 1.74 13.66 4.75
N ASN A 110 0.95 13.27 5.75
CA ASN A 110 1.12 11.99 6.43
C ASN A 110 0.39 10.88 5.65
N TYR A 111 1.00 10.43 4.56
CA TYR A 111 0.44 9.43 3.66
C TYR A 111 1.01 8.03 3.93
N GLU A 112 0.14 7.04 3.99
CA GLU A 112 0.48 5.63 4.08
C GLU A 112 -0.15 4.86 2.92
N LEU A 113 0.59 3.87 2.40
CA LEU A 113 0.14 2.98 1.35
C LEU A 113 0.44 1.54 1.73
N PHE A 114 -0.54 0.68 1.52
CA PHE A 114 -0.46 -0.76 1.71
C PHE A 114 -0.88 -1.44 0.42
N ILE A 115 -0.13 -2.44 -0.03
CA ILE A 115 -0.49 -3.27 -1.19
C ILE A 115 -0.58 -4.71 -0.72
N GLU A 116 -1.74 -5.35 -0.94
CA GLU A 116 -2.05 -6.68 -0.38
C GLU A 116 -1.77 -6.76 1.13
N GLY A 117 -2.13 -5.70 1.86
CA GLY A 117 -1.94 -5.58 3.31
C GLY A 117 -0.50 -5.25 3.76
N ARG A 118 0.50 -5.28 2.86
CA ARG A 118 1.90 -4.99 3.20
C ARG A 118 2.22 -3.50 3.06
N PRO A 119 2.91 -2.88 4.03
CA PRO A 119 3.27 -1.47 3.95
C PRO A 119 4.29 -1.17 2.85
N VAL A 120 4.17 -0.01 2.20
CA VAL A 120 5.11 0.46 1.17
C VAL A 120 6.19 1.38 1.77
N ASN A 121 7.43 1.24 1.31
CA ASN A 121 8.52 2.15 1.65
C ASN A 121 8.50 3.40 0.73
N LEU A 122 7.53 4.28 0.94
CA LEU A 122 7.31 5.47 0.10
C LEU A 122 8.59 6.29 -0.19
N PRO A 123 9.47 6.59 0.80
CA PRO A 123 10.71 7.32 0.53
C PRO A 123 11.65 6.65 -0.48
N ALA A 124 11.63 5.33 -0.61
CA ALA A 124 12.46 4.61 -1.59
C ALA A 124 11.94 4.76 -3.03
N PHE A 125 10.65 5.01 -3.22
CA PHE A 125 10.06 5.30 -4.53
C PHE A 125 10.26 6.76 -4.95
N GLY A 126 10.40 7.68 -3.98
CA GLY A 126 10.43 9.11 -4.26
C GLY A 126 9.08 9.62 -4.75
N TYR A 127 9.06 10.83 -5.32
CA TYR A 127 7.86 11.46 -5.84
C TYR A 127 8.03 11.88 -7.29
N ILE A 128 6.91 12.16 -7.95
CA ILE A 128 6.89 12.74 -9.29
C ILE A 128 5.88 13.88 -9.33
N ASP A 129 6.28 14.98 -9.99
CA ASP A 129 5.40 16.10 -10.31
C ASP A 129 4.91 15.91 -11.74
N VAL A 130 3.60 15.99 -11.94
CA VAL A 130 2.96 15.83 -13.24
C VAL A 130 2.08 17.04 -13.50
N HIS A 131 2.14 17.58 -14.73
CA HIS A 131 1.25 18.67 -15.12
C HIS A 131 -0.16 18.15 -15.45
N HIS A 132 -1.16 18.60 -14.69
CA HIS A 132 -2.57 18.35 -14.98
C HIS A 132 -3.13 19.45 -15.88
N PRO A 133 -3.84 19.10 -16.97
CA PRO A 133 -4.30 20.06 -17.97
C PRO A 133 -5.25 21.13 -17.42
N VAL A 134 -5.89 20.87 -16.27
CA VAL A 134 -6.86 21.78 -15.63
C VAL A 134 -6.36 22.33 -14.29
N HIS A 135 -5.54 21.57 -13.55
CA HIS A 135 -5.31 21.78 -12.11
C HIS A 135 -3.84 22.03 -11.77
N GLY A 136 -3.06 22.56 -12.73
CA GLY A 136 -1.67 22.94 -12.46
C GLY A 136 -0.77 21.74 -12.29
N VAL A 137 0.06 21.73 -11.24
CA VAL A 137 0.94 20.60 -10.92
C VAL A 137 0.32 19.71 -9.86
N ILE A 138 0.38 18.39 -10.08
CA ILE A 138 0.04 17.38 -9.08
C ILE A 138 1.32 16.64 -8.69
N ARG A 139 1.56 16.47 -7.39
CA ARG A 139 2.62 15.60 -6.87
C ARG A 139 2.07 14.28 -6.40
N PHE A 140 2.65 13.19 -6.88
CA PHE A 140 2.35 11.83 -6.47
C PHE A 140 3.57 11.18 -5.82
N TRP A 141 3.35 10.22 -4.93
CA TRP A 141 4.39 9.25 -4.64
C TRP A 141 4.61 8.41 -5.91
N ASN A 142 5.86 8.11 -6.28
CA ASN A 142 6.15 7.43 -7.53
C ASN A 142 6.02 5.90 -7.39
N VAL A 143 4.88 5.44 -6.88
CA VAL A 143 4.56 4.02 -6.74
C VAL A 143 3.71 3.61 -7.94
N VAL A 144 4.32 2.80 -8.80
CA VAL A 144 3.75 2.34 -10.05
C VAL A 144 3.63 0.83 -10.04
N ILE A 145 2.51 0.33 -10.53
CA ILE A 145 2.31 -1.08 -10.80
C ILE A 145 2.39 -1.37 -12.29
N ALA A 146 3.06 -2.48 -12.60
CA ALA A 146 3.15 -3.01 -13.95
C ALA A 146 2.93 -4.53 -13.92
N THR A 147 2.20 -5.05 -14.91
CA THR A 147 2.06 -6.50 -15.11
C THR A 147 1.85 -6.82 -16.58
N ASP A 148 2.32 -7.99 -17.02
CA ASP A 148 2.08 -8.56 -18.34
C ASP A 148 1.03 -9.69 -18.32
N ARG A 149 0.41 -9.95 -17.16
CA ARG A 149 -0.61 -10.99 -17.00
C ARG A 149 -1.89 -10.47 -16.36
N PRO A 150 -3.06 -11.01 -16.75
CA PRO A 150 -4.30 -10.68 -16.08
C PRO A 150 -4.25 -11.08 -14.60
N GLY A 151 -4.93 -10.32 -13.76
CA GLY A 151 -4.98 -10.55 -12.33
C GLY A 151 -5.66 -9.42 -11.58
N GLU A 152 -5.75 -9.57 -10.27
CA GLU A 152 -6.28 -8.56 -9.37
C GLU A 152 -5.24 -8.18 -8.33
N ILE A 153 -5.27 -6.92 -7.92
CA ILE A 153 -4.44 -6.41 -6.83
C ILE A 153 -5.18 -5.31 -6.08
N ASN A 154 -5.16 -5.43 -4.77
CA ASN A 154 -5.73 -4.48 -3.85
C ASN A 154 -4.65 -3.61 -3.22
N PHE A 155 -4.97 -2.34 -3.06
CA PHE A 155 -4.24 -1.45 -2.19
C PHE A 155 -5.18 -0.63 -1.32
N ARG A 156 -4.65 -0.22 -0.18
CA ARG A 156 -5.29 0.68 0.76
C ARG A 156 -4.36 1.85 0.99
N GLU A 157 -4.90 3.05 0.94
CA GLU A 157 -4.22 4.28 1.26
C GLU A 157 -4.94 5.02 2.37
N SER A 158 -4.17 5.75 3.15
CA SER A 158 -4.71 6.64 4.16
C SER A 158 -3.79 7.83 4.33
N GLY A 159 -4.34 8.92 4.85
CA GLY A 159 -3.53 10.03 5.26
C GLY A 159 -4.33 11.21 5.77
N VAL A 160 -3.68 12.35 5.85
CA VAL A 160 -4.30 13.62 6.22
C VAL A 160 -3.93 14.66 5.16
N ALA A 161 -4.93 15.19 4.46
CA ALA A 161 -4.78 16.24 3.46
C ALA A 161 -5.55 17.48 3.92
N ASP A 162 -4.89 18.64 3.95
CA ASP A 162 -5.47 19.90 4.45
C ASP A 162 -6.12 19.82 5.86
N GLY A 163 -5.68 18.86 6.68
CA GLY A 163 -6.18 18.62 8.04
C GLY A 163 -7.34 17.61 8.13
N ASP A 164 -7.88 17.18 7.00
CA ASP A 164 -8.93 16.17 6.93
C ASP A 164 -8.32 14.77 6.73
N PRO A 165 -8.62 13.80 7.61
CA PRO A 165 -8.19 12.43 7.40
C PRO A 165 -8.97 11.79 6.26
N PHE A 166 -8.32 10.91 5.52
CA PHE A 166 -8.97 10.07 4.52
C PHE A 166 -8.43 8.64 4.59
N GLU A 167 -9.29 7.71 4.21
CA GLU A 167 -8.96 6.31 3.97
C GLU A 167 -9.68 5.84 2.71
N ALA A 168 -8.95 5.13 1.86
CA ALA A 168 -9.51 4.55 0.66
C ALA A 168 -8.90 3.17 0.37
N SER A 169 -9.73 2.26 -0.11
CA SER A 169 -9.31 0.97 -0.64
C SER A 169 -9.67 0.87 -2.12
N THR A 170 -8.73 0.43 -2.94
CA THR A 170 -8.93 0.25 -4.37
C THR A 170 -8.56 -1.17 -4.79
N ASN A 171 -9.44 -1.85 -5.51
CA ASN A 171 -9.13 -3.10 -6.20
C ASN A 171 -8.99 -2.84 -7.70
N TYR A 172 -7.81 -3.13 -8.26
CA TYR A 172 -7.58 -3.12 -9.70
C TYR A 172 -7.70 -4.51 -10.30
N THR A 173 -8.54 -4.64 -11.32
CA THR A 173 -8.61 -5.83 -12.18
C THR A 173 -7.90 -5.56 -13.51
N PHE A 174 -6.77 -6.23 -13.73
CA PHE A 174 -6.03 -6.20 -14.99
C PHE A 174 -6.54 -7.29 -15.93
N SER A 175 -6.94 -6.90 -17.14
CA SER A 175 -7.44 -7.80 -18.18
C SER A 175 -6.55 -7.78 -19.43
N ALA A 176 -6.56 -8.87 -20.20
CA ALA A 176 -5.92 -8.87 -21.52
C ALA A 176 -6.57 -7.82 -22.44
N PRO A 177 -5.84 -7.25 -23.42
CA PRO A 177 -6.46 -6.42 -24.44
C PRO A 177 -7.49 -7.25 -25.22
N GLU A 178 -8.65 -6.64 -25.52
CA GLU A 178 -9.65 -7.24 -26.41
C GLU A 178 -9.19 -7.30 -27.87
#